data_AF-A0A351VKY2-F1
#
_entry.id   AF-A0A351VKY2-F1
#
_cell.length_a   1.000
_cell.length_b   1.000
_cell.length_c   1.000
_cell.angle_alpha   90.00
_cell.angle_beta   90.00
_cell.angle_gamma   90.00
#
_symmetry.space_group_name_H-M   'P 1'
#
loop_
_entity.id
_entity.type
_entity.pdbx_description
1 polymer ?
#
loop_
_entity_poly.entity_id
_entity_poly.type
_entity_poly.pdbx_seq_one_letter_code
_entity_poly.pdbx_strand_id
1 'polypeptide(L)'
;MKIQGTMKTWRYGLMLVLLCICSISGIAGAGTAPPIPIGPLDANLQPATPDYYTTANWANSPPLAKFVDTLPGLGSTKANNLGQYLSVAKPDIVTYPGSDYYEIELVEFNERMHSDLPLPGTKLRGYRQTNFGTDTSACGGQLQPPCDANFNTVAPDPVHYLGPNIIAERDRPVRIKFTNSLPAGSGGDLFIPVDTSVMGAGTGPAYMGSVRGEGTPCDNTIEPNTCASYTQNRADLHLHGGRTPWISDGTPHQWITPATEATPYPNGVSVYNVPDMPNPGRDPPQGSQTFYYNNQQSARLLFYHDHAYGLTRLNVYAGEAAGYVITDNVDDDMINGTNNTGVNPTAAIVLPDVGIPLIIQDKTFVDPVTMPKMDPTWEWGTGGFFGPVATIALGSGGHGYSSPP
;
A
#
# COMPACT_ATOMS: atom_id res chain seq x y z
N MET A 1 -4.20 55.62 -5.66
CA MET A 1 -4.83 56.72 -6.46
C MET A 1 -4.54 56.43 -7.93
N LYS A 2 -5.59 56.08 -8.71
CA LYS A 2 -5.79 56.08 -10.19
C LYS A 2 -4.56 55.86 -11.11
N ILE A 3 -4.38 54.72 -11.80
CA ILE A 3 -5.08 54.11 -12.98
C ILE A 3 -4.97 54.95 -14.29
N GLN A 4 -4.62 54.24 -15.38
CA GLN A 4 -4.89 54.42 -16.84
C GLN A 4 -3.75 55.00 -17.69
N GLY A 5 -3.40 54.47 -18.87
CA GLY A 5 -3.90 53.34 -19.64
C GLY A 5 -3.38 53.37 -21.09
N THR A 6 -3.39 52.18 -21.74
CA THR A 6 -3.76 51.88 -23.16
C THR A 6 -2.92 52.50 -24.32
N MET A 7 -2.69 51.88 -25.48
CA MET A 7 -3.26 50.72 -26.17
C MET A 7 -2.38 50.36 -27.40
N LYS A 8 -2.34 49.08 -27.76
CA LYS A 8 -1.87 48.55 -29.05
C LYS A 8 -3.03 48.50 -30.05
N THR A 9 -2.74 48.81 -31.31
CA THR A 9 -3.55 48.55 -32.53
C THR A 9 -2.54 48.36 -33.68
N TRP A 10 -2.66 47.54 -34.73
CA TRP A 10 -3.69 46.69 -35.37
C TRP A 10 -2.96 45.81 -36.42
N ARG A 11 -3.52 44.66 -36.83
CA ARG A 11 -4.03 44.38 -38.21
C ARG A 11 -4.12 42.86 -38.52
N TYR A 12 -5.25 42.51 -39.12
CA TYR A 12 -5.73 41.21 -39.61
C TYR A 12 -5.17 40.84 -41.00
N GLY A 13 -5.21 39.55 -41.39
CA GLY A 13 -5.27 39.15 -42.81
C GLY A 13 -4.88 37.72 -43.21
N LEU A 14 -5.86 36.80 -43.20
CA LEU A 14 -6.23 35.79 -44.23
C LEU A 14 -5.21 34.82 -44.93
N MET A 15 -5.47 33.51 -44.73
CA MET A 15 -5.39 32.30 -45.60
C MET A 15 -4.85 32.38 -47.06
N LEU A 16 -3.98 31.43 -47.47
CA LEU A 16 -4.27 30.34 -48.45
C LEU A 16 -3.09 29.34 -48.60
N VAL A 17 -3.43 28.10 -49.00
CA VAL A 17 -2.63 26.86 -49.16
C VAL A 17 -1.91 26.78 -50.52
N LEU A 18 -0.73 26.13 -50.59
CA LEU A 18 -0.38 25.26 -51.72
C LEU A 18 0.74 24.24 -51.38
N LEU A 19 0.47 22.97 -51.72
CA LEU A 19 1.39 21.82 -51.73
C LEU A 19 2.56 22.04 -52.72
N CYS A 20 3.76 21.57 -52.37
CA CYS A 20 4.67 20.98 -53.37
C CYS A 20 5.58 19.91 -52.75
N ILE A 21 5.61 18.77 -53.42
CA ILE A 21 6.31 17.53 -53.11
C ILE A 21 7.79 17.69 -53.46
N CYS A 22 8.68 17.23 -52.58
CA CYS A 22 10.04 16.85 -52.96
C CYS A 22 10.39 15.52 -52.27
N SER A 23 10.48 14.49 -53.09
CA SER A 23 10.89 13.13 -52.78
C SER A 23 12.39 13.07 -52.47
N ILE A 24 12.74 12.45 -51.34
CA ILE A 24 14.06 11.84 -51.16
C ILE A 24 13.81 10.39 -50.73
N SER A 25 14.14 9.48 -51.65
CA SER A 25 14.15 8.05 -51.44
C SER A 25 15.44 7.64 -50.70
N GLY A 26 15.30 6.74 -49.72
CA GLY A 26 16.36 5.81 -49.34
C GLY A 26 17.23 6.18 -48.15
N ILE A 27 16.71 6.01 -46.93
CA ILE A 27 17.51 5.46 -45.83
C ILE A 27 16.89 4.11 -45.48
N ALA A 28 17.48 3.06 -46.03
CA ALA A 28 17.25 1.69 -45.58
C ALA A 28 18.02 1.50 -44.26
N GLY A 29 17.32 1.04 -43.22
CA GLY A 29 17.93 0.75 -41.92
C GLY A 29 17.13 1.17 -40.70
N ALA A 30 15.85 1.51 -40.81
CA ALA A 30 14.92 1.33 -39.70
C ALA A 30 14.31 -0.06 -39.90
N GLY A 31 14.77 -1.06 -39.13
CA GLY A 31 13.98 -2.27 -38.97
C GLY A 31 12.60 -1.82 -38.55
N THR A 32 11.59 -2.10 -39.37
CA THR A 32 10.21 -1.83 -39.01
C THR A 32 9.95 -2.62 -37.74
N ALA A 33 9.86 -1.93 -36.60
CA ALA A 33 9.21 -2.50 -35.44
C ALA A 33 7.88 -3.08 -35.95
N PRO A 34 7.59 -4.37 -35.69
CA PRO A 34 6.31 -4.93 -36.11
C PRO A 34 5.20 -3.99 -35.61
N PRO A 35 4.18 -3.71 -36.44
CA PRO A 35 3.09 -2.83 -36.03
C PRO A 35 2.52 -3.36 -34.72
N ILE A 36 2.58 -2.52 -33.67
CA ILE A 36 1.94 -2.80 -32.39
C ILE A 36 0.47 -3.14 -32.71
N PRO A 37 -0.08 -4.27 -32.21
CA PRO A 37 -1.49 -4.60 -32.45
C PRO A 37 -2.38 -3.41 -32.10
N ILE A 38 -3.08 -2.86 -33.10
CA ILE A 38 -3.81 -1.59 -33.05
C ILE A 38 -5.25 -1.79 -32.53
N GLY A 39 -5.47 -2.74 -31.63
CA GLY A 39 -6.80 -2.97 -31.07
C GLY A 39 -6.88 -4.15 -30.10
N PRO A 40 -8.01 -4.27 -29.39
CA PRO A 40 -8.27 -5.33 -28.41
C PRO A 40 -8.36 -6.73 -29.03
N LEU A 41 -8.34 -6.85 -30.37
CA LEU A 41 -8.47 -8.12 -31.07
C LEU A 41 -7.26 -8.41 -31.95
N ASP A 42 -6.90 -9.68 -32.05
CA ASP A 42 -5.87 -10.19 -32.93
C ASP A 42 -6.36 -10.26 -34.41
N ALA A 43 -5.49 -10.74 -35.31
CA ALA A 43 -5.81 -10.89 -36.73
C ALA A 43 -6.98 -11.85 -37.01
N ASN A 44 -7.40 -12.66 -36.02
CA ASN A 44 -8.49 -13.62 -36.09
C ASN A 44 -9.75 -13.15 -35.34
N LEU A 45 -9.81 -11.87 -34.94
CA LEU A 45 -10.89 -11.29 -34.14
C LEU A 45 -11.03 -11.93 -32.74
N GLN A 46 -9.98 -12.56 -32.21
CA GLN A 46 -9.92 -13.05 -30.83
C GLN A 46 -9.32 -11.99 -29.91
N PRO A 47 -9.64 -11.98 -28.60
CA PRO A 47 -8.97 -11.13 -27.62
C PRO A 47 -7.44 -11.19 -27.78
N ALA A 48 -6.82 -10.07 -28.13
CA ALA A 48 -5.37 -10.00 -28.24
C ALA A 48 -4.77 -10.10 -26.84
N THR A 49 -3.79 -11.00 -26.66
CA THR A 49 -3.00 -11.03 -25.43
C THR A 49 -2.08 -9.80 -25.44
N PRO A 50 -2.10 -8.95 -24.39
CA PRO A 50 -1.25 -7.78 -24.36
C PRO A 50 0.21 -8.21 -24.18
N ASP A 51 1.13 -7.43 -24.75
CA ASP A 51 2.57 -7.65 -24.57
C ASP A 51 3.05 -6.75 -23.45
N TYR A 52 3.26 -7.39 -22.31
CA TYR A 52 3.60 -6.70 -21.10
C TYR A 52 5.09 -6.71 -20.78
N TYR A 53 5.92 -7.26 -21.68
CA TYR A 53 7.35 -7.44 -21.45
C TYR A 53 8.22 -6.68 -22.43
N THR A 54 7.83 -6.60 -23.71
CA THR A 54 8.72 -6.04 -24.75
C THR A 54 8.21 -4.73 -25.31
N THR A 55 6.90 -4.58 -25.47
CA THR A 55 6.29 -3.37 -25.98
C THR A 55 5.09 -3.02 -25.14
N ALA A 56 5.24 -2.03 -24.24
CA ALA A 56 4.12 -1.53 -23.44
C ALA A 56 2.97 -1.11 -24.36
N ASN A 57 2.00 -1.99 -24.52
CA ASN A 57 0.79 -1.73 -25.24
C ASN A 57 -0.32 -1.60 -24.20
N TRP A 58 -1.06 -0.49 -24.32
CA TRP A 58 -2.33 -0.20 -23.65
C TRP A 58 -2.14 0.78 -22.48
N ALA A 59 -2.31 2.07 -22.81
CA ALA A 59 -2.30 3.16 -21.85
C ALA A 59 -3.59 3.08 -21.01
N ASN A 60 -3.49 2.39 -19.88
CA ASN A 60 -4.64 1.95 -19.11
C ASN A 60 -5.26 3.07 -18.24
N SER A 61 -4.53 4.16 -18.02
CA SER A 61 -5.07 5.33 -17.32
C SER A 61 -5.68 6.37 -18.24
N PRO A 62 -6.81 6.99 -17.85
CA PRO A 62 -7.29 8.17 -18.55
C PRO A 62 -6.19 9.25 -18.52
N PRO A 63 -6.13 10.14 -19.53
CA PRO A 63 -5.20 11.27 -19.49
C PRO A 63 -5.42 12.11 -18.22
N LEU A 64 -4.39 12.21 -17.38
CA LEU A 64 -4.40 13.02 -16.16
C LEU A 64 -3.54 14.28 -16.38
N ALA A 65 -4.08 15.44 -15.99
CA ALA A 65 -3.35 16.70 -16.02
C ALA A 65 -2.18 16.64 -15.02
N LYS A 66 -0.96 16.87 -15.48
CA LYS A 66 0.21 16.86 -14.60
C LYS A 66 0.26 18.14 -13.74
N PHE A 67 0.68 17.98 -12.48
CA PHE A 67 0.98 19.08 -11.55
C PHE A 67 -0.22 19.99 -11.21
N VAL A 68 -1.43 19.41 -11.11
CA VAL A 68 -2.66 20.14 -10.72
C VAL A 68 -3.02 19.96 -9.25
N ASP A 69 -2.60 18.86 -8.63
CA ASP A 69 -2.81 18.59 -7.20
C ASP A 69 -1.53 18.90 -6.41
N THR A 70 -1.67 19.59 -5.28
CA THR A 70 -0.56 19.88 -4.38
C THR A 70 -0.13 18.61 -3.64
N LEU A 71 1.16 18.53 -3.28
CA LEU A 71 1.69 17.38 -2.55
C LEU A 71 1.06 17.30 -1.14
N PRO A 72 0.42 16.19 -0.74
CA PRO A 72 -0.01 15.98 0.63
C PRO A 72 1.20 15.94 1.57
N GLY A 73 1.19 16.77 2.62
CA GLY A 73 2.25 16.79 3.62
C GLY A 73 1.95 15.90 4.82
N LEU A 74 2.91 15.86 5.76
CA LEU A 74 2.80 15.12 7.02
C LEU A 74 1.88 15.84 8.01
N GLY A 75 0.75 15.21 8.34
CA GLY A 75 -0.26 15.70 9.27
C GLY A 75 -1.37 16.55 8.63
N SER A 76 -2.52 16.62 9.30
CA SER A 76 -3.76 17.26 8.81
C SER A 76 -3.65 18.75 8.49
N THR A 77 -2.69 19.45 9.10
CA THR A 77 -2.42 20.88 8.82
C THR A 77 -1.73 21.10 7.47
N LYS A 78 -1.19 20.03 6.86
CA LYS A 78 -0.49 20.04 5.56
C LYS A 78 -1.30 19.33 4.47
N ALA A 79 -2.63 19.39 4.55
CA ALA A 79 -3.51 18.80 3.54
C ALA A 79 -3.37 19.43 2.15
N ASN A 80 -3.50 18.64 1.10
CA ASN A 80 -3.52 19.11 -0.28
C ASN A 80 -4.87 19.74 -0.67
N ASN A 81 -4.99 20.20 -1.91
CA ASN A 81 -6.23 20.76 -2.48
C ASN A 81 -7.38 19.75 -2.60
N LEU A 82 -7.14 18.45 -2.41
CA LEU A 82 -8.14 17.39 -2.34
C LEU A 82 -8.52 17.02 -0.90
N GLY A 83 -7.89 17.66 0.11
CA GLY A 83 -8.10 17.37 1.53
C GLY A 83 -7.30 16.18 2.07
N GLN A 84 -6.36 15.64 1.30
CA GLN A 84 -5.54 14.49 1.66
C GLN A 84 -4.24 14.93 2.34
N TYR A 85 -3.76 14.12 3.27
CA TYR A 85 -2.48 14.30 3.95
C TYR A 85 -1.93 12.92 4.38
N LEU A 86 -0.64 12.87 4.72
CA LEU A 86 -0.05 11.70 5.36
C LEU A 86 -0.45 11.74 6.84
N SER A 87 -1.37 10.87 7.27
CA SER A 87 -1.80 10.78 8.67
C SER A 87 -0.62 10.53 9.59
N VAL A 88 -0.67 11.02 10.83
CA VAL A 88 0.37 10.80 11.84
C VAL A 88 -0.23 10.04 13.02
N ALA A 89 0.39 8.93 13.39
CA ALA A 89 -0.06 8.12 14.52
C ALA A 89 0.01 8.91 15.84
N LYS A 90 -0.94 8.68 16.75
CA LYS A 90 -1.03 9.36 18.05
C LYS A 90 -0.72 8.33 19.15
N PRO A 91 0.46 8.37 19.80
CA PRO A 91 0.87 7.30 20.71
C PRO A 91 0.00 7.25 21.95
N ASP A 92 -0.44 6.05 22.33
CA ASP A 92 -0.85 5.75 23.71
C ASP A 92 0.40 5.36 24.50
N ILE A 93 0.82 6.21 25.43
CA ILE A 93 2.03 6.00 26.23
C ILE A 93 1.75 5.33 27.58
N VAL A 94 0.48 5.02 27.86
CA VAL A 94 -0.01 4.65 29.19
C VAL A 94 -0.31 3.16 29.25
N THR A 95 -0.94 2.60 28.22
CA THR A 95 -1.33 1.17 28.20
C THR A 95 -0.12 0.25 28.36
N TYR A 96 1.02 0.61 27.76
CA TYR A 96 2.30 -0.06 27.96
C TYR A 96 3.36 0.96 28.37
N PRO A 97 3.54 1.22 29.67
CA PRO A 97 4.49 2.23 30.16
C PRO A 97 5.90 2.02 29.62
N GLY A 98 6.54 3.11 29.18
CA GLY A 98 7.87 3.07 28.56
C GLY A 98 7.86 2.69 27.08
N SER A 99 6.70 2.68 26.42
CA SER A 99 6.57 2.38 25.00
C SER A 99 5.44 3.20 24.38
N ASP A 100 5.44 3.31 23.06
CA ASP A 100 4.31 3.85 22.31
C ASP A 100 3.42 2.71 21.83
N TYR A 101 2.13 2.77 22.15
CA TYR A 101 1.15 1.78 21.76
C TYR A 101 0.17 2.31 20.72
N TYR A 102 -0.09 1.47 19.72
CA TYR A 102 -1.05 1.76 18.65
C TYR A 102 -1.95 0.54 18.40
N GLU A 103 -3.24 0.79 18.19
CA GLU A 103 -4.15 -0.15 17.57
C GLU A 103 -4.32 0.25 16.11
N ILE A 104 -3.75 -0.56 15.22
CA ILE A 104 -3.77 -0.33 13.77
C ILE A 104 -4.72 -1.33 13.13
N GLU A 105 -5.65 -0.82 12.34
CA GLU A 105 -6.67 -1.60 11.66
C GLU A 105 -6.51 -1.47 10.14
N LEU A 106 -6.59 -2.60 9.44
CA LEU A 106 -6.69 -2.66 7.99
C LEU A 106 -8.16 -2.60 7.57
N VAL A 107 -8.48 -1.65 6.69
CA VAL A 107 -9.84 -1.45 6.18
C VAL A 107 -9.84 -1.25 4.67
N GLU A 108 -11.01 -1.47 4.07
CA GLU A 108 -11.31 -1.07 2.71
C GLU A 108 -12.01 0.29 2.69
N PHE A 109 -11.58 1.19 1.82
CA PHE A 109 -12.12 2.56 1.72
C PHE A 109 -11.97 3.11 0.30
N ASN A 110 -12.49 4.32 0.05
CA ASN A 110 -12.27 5.03 -1.21
C ASN A 110 -11.61 6.37 -0.93
N GLU A 111 -10.61 6.72 -1.75
CA GLU A 111 -9.98 8.04 -1.70
C GLU A 111 -9.71 8.55 -3.12
N ARG A 112 -9.91 9.86 -3.34
CA ARG A 112 -9.75 10.46 -4.66
C ARG A 112 -8.28 10.76 -4.94
N MET A 113 -7.66 9.98 -5.83
CA MET A 113 -6.21 10.06 -6.09
C MET A 113 -5.77 11.18 -7.05
N HIS A 114 -6.71 11.89 -7.70
CA HIS A 114 -6.41 12.99 -8.63
C HIS A 114 -7.64 13.87 -8.91
N SER A 115 -7.42 15.15 -9.20
CA SER A 115 -8.48 16.12 -9.58
C SER A 115 -9.29 15.75 -10.83
N ASP A 116 -8.73 14.95 -11.73
CA ASP A 116 -9.41 14.45 -12.94
C ASP A 116 -10.11 13.10 -12.74
N LEU A 117 -9.87 12.42 -11.60
CA LEU A 117 -10.53 11.14 -11.30
C LEU A 117 -11.92 11.35 -10.70
N PRO A 118 -12.84 10.37 -10.81
CA PRO A 118 -14.20 10.48 -10.29
C PRO A 118 -14.26 10.82 -8.80
N LEU A 119 -15.27 11.61 -8.41
CA LEU A 119 -15.50 12.01 -7.01
C LEU A 119 -15.68 10.85 -6.02
N PRO A 120 -16.30 9.71 -6.37
CA PRO A 120 -16.39 8.57 -5.45
C PRO A 120 -15.05 8.01 -4.98
N GLY A 121 -13.95 8.35 -5.66
CA GLY A 121 -12.60 7.91 -5.31
C GLY A 121 -12.23 6.55 -5.88
N THR A 122 -10.97 6.19 -5.68
CA THR A 122 -10.40 4.89 -6.01
C THR A 122 -10.56 3.98 -4.79
N LYS A 123 -11.04 2.76 -5.03
CA LYS A 123 -11.14 1.71 -4.02
C LYS A 123 -9.73 1.26 -3.59
N LEU A 124 -9.49 1.24 -2.29
CA LEU A 124 -8.18 1.01 -1.67
C LEU A 124 -8.32 0.11 -0.44
N ARG A 125 -7.24 -0.56 -0.06
CA ARG A 125 -7.04 -1.13 1.27
C ARG A 125 -5.98 -0.31 1.99
N GLY A 126 -6.16 0.01 3.25
CA GLY A 126 -5.19 0.83 3.97
C GLY A 126 -5.35 0.78 5.48
N TYR A 127 -4.32 1.27 6.15
CA TYR A 127 -4.22 1.26 7.61
C TYR A 127 -4.87 2.50 8.22
N ARG A 128 -5.51 2.35 9.38
CA ARG A 128 -5.93 3.45 10.25
C ARG A 128 -5.65 3.13 11.71
N GLN A 129 -5.44 4.15 12.52
CA GLN A 129 -5.37 3.99 13.98
C GLN A 129 -6.79 4.02 14.57
N THR A 130 -7.08 3.19 15.56
CA THR A 130 -8.41 3.12 16.21
C THR A 130 -8.42 3.56 17.67
N ASN A 131 -7.33 3.36 18.41
CA ASN A 131 -7.22 3.85 19.79
C ASN A 131 -6.88 5.34 19.84
N PHE A 132 -7.29 6.00 20.93
CA PHE A 132 -6.90 7.37 21.23
C PHE A 132 -5.45 7.40 21.73
N GLY A 133 -4.71 8.43 21.35
CA GLY A 133 -3.38 8.74 21.90
C GLY A 133 -3.45 9.58 23.17
N THR A 134 -2.33 9.68 23.87
CA THR A 134 -2.21 10.39 25.15
C THR A 134 -1.95 11.89 24.96
N ASP A 135 -2.75 12.75 25.57
CA ASP A 135 -2.51 14.19 25.65
C ASP A 135 -1.53 14.50 26.78
N THR A 136 -0.24 14.57 26.45
CA THR A 136 0.81 14.88 27.44
C THR A 136 0.75 16.30 27.98
N SER A 137 0.09 17.24 27.28
CA SER A 137 -0.04 18.62 27.74
C SER A 137 -0.97 18.75 28.94
N ALA A 138 -1.92 17.82 29.08
CA ALA A 138 -2.89 17.77 30.16
C ALA A 138 -2.38 17.08 31.45
N CYS A 139 -1.29 16.31 31.37
CA CYS A 139 -0.69 15.57 32.49
C CYS A 139 0.75 15.98 32.85
N GLY A 140 1.21 17.16 32.44
CA GLY A 140 2.55 17.67 32.82
C GLY A 140 3.72 16.94 32.16
N GLY A 141 3.49 16.22 31.06
CA GLY A 141 4.50 15.44 30.34
C GLY A 141 4.81 14.08 30.98
N GLN A 142 5.94 13.47 30.59
CA GLN A 142 6.41 12.20 31.18
C GLN A 142 6.89 12.35 32.65
N LEU A 143 6.84 13.55 33.22
CA LEU A 143 7.35 13.89 34.56
C LEU A 143 6.23 14.43 35.47
N GLN A 144 5.43 13.50 36.01
CA GLN A 144 4.59 13.56 37.23
C GLN A 144 3.60 14.76 37.47
N PRO A 145 2.32 14.47 37.82
CA PRO A 145 1.73 13.14 37.98
C PRO A 145 1.65 12.45 36.61
N PRO A 146 2.07 11.18 36.53
CA PRO A 146 2.27 10.53 35.25
C PRO A 146 0.91 10.42 34.57
N CYS A 147 0.88 10.61 33.25
CA CYS A 147 -0.32 10.40 32.46
C CYS A 147 -0.91 9.02 32.78
N ASP A 148 -2.21 9.00 33.08
CA ASP A 148 -3.01 7.79 33.21
C ASP A 148 -3.98 7.64 32.01
N ALA A 149 -4.78 6.58 32.01
CA ALA A 149 -5.66 6.26 30.88
C ALA A 149 -6.73 7.33 30.61
N ASN A 150 -7.04 8.22 31.58
CA ASN A 150 -7.99 9.32 31.37
C ASN A 150 -7.44 10.40 30.43
N PHE A 151 -6.12 10.39 30.18
CA PHE A 151 -5.46 11.31 29.26
C PHE A 151 -5.36 10.76 27.83
N ASN A 152 -5.84 9.55 27.56
CA ASN A 152 -5.95 9.02 26.20
C ASN A 152 -7.14 9.67 25.46
N THR A 153 -6.98 10.95 25.13
CA THR A 153 -8.04 11.83 24.58
C THR A 153 -7.71 12.38 23.20
N VAL A 154 -6.50 12.14 22.68
CA VAL A 154 -6.11 12.58 21.34
C VAL A 154 -6.70 11.63 20.31
N ALA A 155 -7.72 12.08 19.59
CA ALA A 155 -8.36 11.28 18.55
C ALA A 155 -7.37 10.93 17.42
N PRO A 156 -7.42 9.70 16.90
CA PRO A 156 -6.64 9.34 15.71
C PRO A 156 -7.17 10.08 14.47
N ASP A 157 -6.30 10.24 13.47
CA ASP A 157 -6.69 10.80 12.18
C ASP A 157 -7.66 9.82 11.46
N PRO A 158 -8.58 10.30 10.60
CA PRO A 158 -9.35 9.44 9.71
C PRO A 158 -8.46 8.59 8.79
N VAL A 159 -9.05 7.57 8.18
CA VAL A 159 -8.35 6.73 7.19
C VAL A 159 -7.92 7.59 6.00
N HIS A 160 -6.64 7.48 5.66
CA HIS A 160 -6.03 8.10 4.48
C HIS A 160 -5.11 7.12 3.79
N TYR A 161 -4.91 7.32 2.49
CA TYR A 161 -3.91 6.57 1.75
C TYR A 161 -2.51 6.75 2.37
N LEU A 162 -1.72 5.66 2.42
CA LEU A 162 -0.44 5.57 3.13
C LEU A 162 -0.52 5.61 4.67
N GLY A 163 -1.72 5.42 5.22
CA GLY A 163 -1.96 5.11 6.63
C GLY A 163 -1.37 6.10 7.64
N PRO A 164 -1.42 5.77 8.94
CA PRO A 164 -0.79 6.57 9.97
C PRO A 164 0.74 6.36 9.94
N ASN A 165 1.46 7.42 9.65
CA ASN A 165 2.91 7.45 9.73
C ASN A 165 3.31 7.45 11.21
N ILE A 166 4.14 6.50 11.59
CA ILE A 166 4.64 6.40 12.97
C ILE A 166 5.96 7.15 13.05
N ILE A 167 6.01 8.19 13.89
CA ILE A 167 7.25 8.88 14.25
C ILE A 167 7.65 8.35 15.62
N ALA A 168 8.73 7.58 15.66
CA ALA A 168 9.21 6.90 16.85
C ALA A 168 10.56 7.46 17.28
N GLU A 169 10.79 7.50 18.59
CA GLU A 169 12.09 7.84 19.15
C GLU A 169 12.99 6.60 19.19
N ARG A 170 14.26 6.78 18.86
CA ARG A 170 15.28 5.75 19.03
C ARG A 170 15.29 5.23 20.47
N ASP A 171 15.47 3.92 20.61
CA ASP A 171 15.51 3.19 21.90
C ASP A 171 14.19 3.25 22.71
N ARG A 172 13.13 3.85 22.16
CA ARG A 172 11.75 3.76 22.69
C ARG A 172 10.96 2.72 21.89
N PRO A 173 10.54 1.61 22.51
CA PRO A 173 9.81 0.58 21.78
C PRO A 173 8.42 1.02 21.34
N VAL A 174 7.98 0.50 20.20
CA VAL A 174 6.62 0.59 19.68
C VAL A 174 5.94 -0.77 19.82
N ARG A 175 4.71 -0.78 20.34
CA ARG A 175 3.81 -1.94 20.35
C ARG A 175 2.61 -1.68 19.47
N ILE A 176 2.23 -2.67 18.68
CA ILE A 176 1.06 -2.57 17.79
C ILE A 176 0.15 -3.77 18.04
N LYS A 177 -1.14 -3.50 18.23
CA LYS A 177 -2.19 -4.48 17.96
C LYS A 177 -2.68 -4.24 16.53
N PHE A 178 -2.40 -5.17 15.64
CA PHE A 178 -2.86 -5.13 14.26
C PHE A 178 -4.18 -5.89 14.12
N THR A 179 -5.17 -5.30 13.48
CA THR A 179 -6.49 -5.92 13.24
C THR A 179 -6.81 -5.91 11.75
N ASN A 180 -7.14 -7.09 11.23
CA ASN A 180 -7.64 -7.26 9.87
C ASN A 180 -9.17 -7.16 9.88
N SER A 181 -9.68 -6.00 9.45
CA SER A 181 -11.11 -5.70 9.36
C SER A 181 -11.61 -5.65 7.91
N LEU A 182 -10.91 -6.34 7.01
CA LEU A 182 -11.43 -6.56 5.67
C LEU A 182 -12.71 -7.40 5.70
N PRO A 183 -13.60 -7.28 4.71
CA PRO A 183 -14.78 -8.12 4.65
C PRO A 183 -14.41 -9.61 4.50
N ALA A 184 -15.33 -10.49 4.91
CA ALA A 184 -15.18 -11.93 4.77
C ALA A 184 -15.87 -12.46 3.50
N GLY A 185 -15.53 -13.69 3.09
CA GLY A 185 -16.08 -14.34 1.90
C GLY A 185 -15.78 -13.53 0.64
N SER A 186 -16.73 -13.47 -0.31
CA SER A 186 -16.52 -12.76 -1.58
C SER A 186 -16.32 -11.25 -1.44
N GLY A 187 -16.74 -10.64 -0.33
CA GLY A 187 -16.42 -9.24 -0.04
C GLY A 187 -14.94 -9.03 0.30
N GLY A 188 -14.24 -10.09 0.75
CA GLY A 188 -12.82 -10.09 1.06
C GLY A 188 -11.92 -10.41 -0.12
N ASP A 189 -12.50 -10.79 -1.26
CA ASP A 189 -11.74 -11.00 -2.48
C ASP A 189 -11.03 -9.70 -2.86
N LEU A 190 -9.80 -9.82 -3.36
CA LEU A 190 -9.09 -8.65 -3.83
C LEU A 190 -9.86 -8.08 -5.01
N PHE A 191 -10.09 -6.78 -4.95
CA PHE A 191 -10.67 -6.04 -6.05
C PHE A 191 -9.62 -5.78 -7.14
N ILE A 192 -8.57 -6.61 -7.22
CA ILE A 192 -7.50 -6.54 -8.19
C ILE A 192 -7.17 -7.98 -8.66
N PRO A 193 -6.84 -8.22 -9.94
CA PRO A 193 -6.55 -9.54 -10.49
C PRO A 193 -5.53 -10.32 -9.64
N VAL A 194 -5.90 -11.55 -9.28
CA VAL A 194 -5.04 -12.45 -8.52
C VAL A 194 -4.79 -13.70 -9.36
N ASP A 195 -3.51 -13.94 -9.66
CA ASP A 195 -3.08 -15.21 -10.24
C ASP A 195 -3.07 -16.30 -9.17
N THR A 196 -4.10 -17.14 -9.16
CA THR A 196 -4.26 -18.24 -8.21
C THR A 196 -3.35 -19.44 -8.48
N SER A 197 -2.65 -19.46 -9.63
CA SER A 197 -1.61 -20.45 -9.91
C SER A 197 -0.30 -20.16 -9.18
N VAL A 198 -0.09 -18.90 -8.75
CA VAL A 198 1.05 -18.50 -7.94
C VAL A 198 0.95 -19.12 -6.55
N MET A 199 2.04 -19.73 -6.10
CA MET A 199 2.12 -20.32 -4.77
C MET A 199 1.74 -19.29 -3.69
N GLY A 200 0.79 -19.66 -2.84
CA GLY A 200 0.30 -18.79 -1.78
C GLY A 200 -0.80 -17.83 -2.20
N ALA A 201 -1.17 -17.71 -3.47
CA ALA A 201 -2.24 -16.81 -3.94
C ALA A 201 -3.55 -17.55 -4.29
N GLY A 202 -3.52 -18.88 -4.41
CA GLY A 202 -4.69 -19.71 -4.68
C GLY A 202 -4.70 -20.99 -3.85
N THR A 203 -4.48 -22.13 -4.51
CA THR A 203 -4.54 -23.45 -3.85
C THR A 203 -3.52 -23.54 -2.71
N GLY A 204 -4.03 -23.80 -1.51
CA GLY A 204 -3.27 -24.09 -0.30
C GLY A 204 -3.16 -25.60 -0.05
N PRO A 205 -2.73 -26.02 1.15
CA PRO A 205 -2.63 -27.43 1.50
C PRO A 205 -4.00 -28.13 1.56
N ALA A 206 -4.02 -29.41 1.98
CA ALA A 206 -5.26 -30.16 2.15
C ALA A 206 -6.12 -29.56 3.29
N TYR A 207 -7.44 -29.77 3.22
CA TYR A 207 -8.38 -29.37 4.29
C TYR A 207 -7.91 -29.87 5.66
N MET A 208 -8.04 -29.02 6.69
CA MET A 208 -7.77 -29.38 8.09
C MET A 208 -8.54 -30.66 8.46
N GLY A 209 -7.82 -31.68 8.96
CA GLY A 209 -8.34 -33.03 9.23
C GLY A 209 -7.56 -34.13 8.51
N SER A 210 -6.75 -33.76 7.52
CA SER A 210 -5.66 -34.59 6.99
C SER A 210 -4.38 -34.25 7.76
N VAL A 211 -3.74 -35.25 8.37
CA VAL A 211 -2.63 -35.05 9.31
C VAL A 211 -1.43 -34.44 8.57
N ARG A 212 -0.84 -33.36 9.08
CA ARG A 212 0.33 -32.71 8.49
C ARG A 212 1.50 -33.71 8.50
N GLY A 213 1.93 -34.18 7.33
CA GLY A 213 2.95 -35.23 7.19
C GLY A 213 2.43 -36.68 7.24
N GLU A 214 1.13 -36.88 7.49
CA GLU A 214 0.46 -38.20 7.54
C GLU A 214 -0.93 -38.17 6.85
N GLY A 215 -1.08 -37.34 5.83
CA GLY A 215 -2.21 -37.33 4.91
C GLY A 215 -1.69 -37.24 3.48
N THR A 216 -2.41 -37.83 2.52
CA THR A 216 -2.11 -37.68 1.09
C THR A 216 -1.88 -36.19 0.80
N PRO A 217 -0.75 -35.78 0.19
CA PRO A 217 -0.59 -34.43 -0.33
C PRO A 217 -1.87 -34.04 -1.07
N CYS A 218 -2.34 -32.82 -0.86
CA CYS A 218 -3.56 -32.38 -1.53
C CYS A 218 -3.32 -32.49 -3.04
N ASP A 219 -4.21 -33.20 -3.72
CA ASP A 219 -4.13 -33.42 -5.15
C ASP A 219 -5.17 -32.50 -5.79
N ASN A 220 -4.67 -31.44 -6.43
CA ASN A 220 -5.48 -30.47 -7.16
C ASN A 220 -5.77 -30.91 -8.61
N THR A 221 -5.38 -32.13 -8.98
CA THR A 221 -5.60 -32.72 -10.30
C THR A 221 -6.78 -33.72 -10.31
N ILE A 222 -7.33 -34.04 -9.14
CA ILE A 222 -8.48 -34.94 -8.98
C ILE A 222 -9.74 -34.16 -8.57
N GLU A 223 -10.90 -34.61 -9.06
CA GLU A 223 -12.21 -34.07 -8.72
C GLU A 223 -12.99 -35.03 -7.80
N PRO A 224 -13.58 -34.55 -6.68
CA PRO A 224 -13.57 -33.16 -6.22
C PRO A 224 -12.21 -32.73 -5.66
N ASN A 225 -11.80 -31.49 -5.97
CA ASN A 225 -10.56 -30.90 -5.46
C ASN A 225 -10.46 -31.04 -3.93
N THR A 226 -9.37 -31.63 -3.46
CA THR A 226 -9.13 -31.93 -2.04
C THR A 226 -8.31 -30.85 -1.32
N CYS A 227 -7.86 -29.83 -2.03
CA CYS A 227 -7.10 -28.71 -1.50
C CYS A 227 -8.04 -27.57 -1.08
N ALA A 228 -7.78 -26.98 0.09
CA ALA A 228 -8.39 -25.72 0.45
C ALA A 228 -7.61 -24.56 -0.18
N SER A 229 -8.27 -23.44 -0.47
CA SER A 229 -7.61 -22.25 -1.02
C SER A 229 -7.30 -21.24 0.07
N TYR A 230 -6.22 -20.49 -0.11
CA TYR A 230 -5.95 -19.31 0.68
C TYR A 230 -6.91 -18.19 0.31
N THR A 231 -7.45 -17.49 1.31
CA THR A 231 -8.31 -16.32 1.06
C THR A 231 -7.48 -15.09 0.67
N GLN A 232 -8.08 -14.14 -0.04
CA GLN A 232 -7.38 -12.94 -0.56
C GLN A 232 -7.41 -11.74 0.38
N ASN A 233 -8.13 -11.86 1.49
CA ASN A 233 -8.18 -10.89 2.58
C ASN A 233 -7.15 -11.20 3.67
N ARG A 234 -6.07 -11.93 3.37
CA ARG A 234 -4.97 -12.12 4.31
C ARG A 234 -4.11 -10.86 4.38
N ALA A 235 -3.67 -10.53 5.58
CA ALA A 235 -2.81 -9.37 5.82
C ALA A 235 -1.80 -9.63 6.93
N ASP A 236 -0.67 -8.94 6.85
CA ASP A 236 0.44 -8.92 7.80
C ASP A 236 1.03 -7.51 7.92
N LEU A 237 1.93 -7.28 8.88
CA LEU A 237 2.76 -6.08 8.95
C LEU A 237 4.24 -6.48 8.95
N HIS A 238 5.00 -5.98 7.99
CA HIS A 238 6.46 -6.01 7.99
C HIS A 238 7.03 -4.61 8.14
N LEU A 239 7.88 -4.39 9.16
CA LEU A 239 8.62 -3.13 9.31
C LEU A 239 9.93 -3.19 8.53
N HIS A 240 9.90 -2.67 7.31
CA HIS A 240 11.04 -2.70 6.41
C HIS A 240 12.18 -1.81 6.91
N GLY A 241 13.36 -2.42 7.10
CA GLY A 241 14.54 -1.76 7.66
C GLY A 241 14.56 -1.73 9.19
N GLY A 242 13.57 -2.35 9.85
CA GLY A 242 13.51 -2.49 11.30
C GLY A 242 14.40 -3.61 11.81
N ARG A 243 15.04 -3.38 12.97
CA ARG A 243 15.82 -4.37 13.72
C ARG A 243 14.90 -5.09 14.69
N THR A 244 14.03 -5.92 14.14
CA THR A 244 12.87 -6.44 14.87
C THR A 244 13.10 -7.89 15.34
N PRO A 245 12.55 -8.30 16.51
CA PRO A 245 12.50 -9.72 16.86
C PRO A 245 11.68 -10.51 15.84
N TRP A 246 12.06 -11.77 15.59
CA TRP A 246 11.45 -12.58 14.52
C TRP A 246 9.92 -12.72 14.63
N ILE A 247 9.36 -12.80 15.85
CA ILE A 247 7.90 -12.88 16.07
C ILE A 247 7.15 -11.60 15.67
N SER A 248 7.86 -10.52 15.40
CA SER A 248 7.28 -9.23 15.01
C SER A 248 7.86 -8.72 13.69
N ASP A 249 8.62 -9.54 12.97
CA ASP A 249 9.24 -9.10 11.71
C ASP A 249 8.22 -9.00 10.57
N GLY A 250 7.15 -9.80 10.58
CA GLY A 250 6.20 -9.88 9.45
C GLY A 250 6.71 -10.77 8.34
N THR A 251 7.19 -11.97 8.70
CA THR A 251 7.60 -12.97 7.72
C THR A 251 6.42 -13.35 6.82
N PRO A 252 6.64 -13.84 5.58
CA PRO A 252 5.54 -14.20 4.69
C PRO A 252 4.48 -15.14 5.26
N HIS A 253 4.78 -15.88 6.33
CA HIS A 253 3.85 -16.81 6.98
C HIS A 253 3.27 -16.28 8.30
N GLN A 254 3.32 -14.96 8.55
CA GLN A 254 2.71 -14.28 9.71
C GLN A 254 1.39 -13.58 9.41
N TRP A 255 0.77 -13.85 8.27
CA TRP A 255 -0.52 -13.27 7.94
C TRP A 255 -1.67 -13.81 8.81
N ILE A 256 -2.73 -13.01 8.92
CA ILE A 256 -4.01 -13.35 9.54
C ILE A 256 -5.16 -13.06 8.57
N THR A 257 -6.27 -13.80 8.67
CA THR A 257 -7.54 -13.46 8.00
C THR A 257 -8.45 -12.63 8.92
N PRO A 258 -9.53 -12.01 8.40
CA PRO A 258 -10.51 -11.34 9.23
C PRO A 258 -11.14 -12.29 10.26
N ALA A 259 -11.56 -11.74 11.41
CA ALA A 259 -12.13 -12.53 12.51
C ALA A 259 -13.43 -13.29 12.14
N THR A 260 -14.08 -12.86 11.06
CA THR A 260 -15.33 -13.41 10.52
C THR A 260 -15.11 -14.31 9.30
N GLU A 261 -13.86 -14.50 8.86
CA GLU A 261 -13.54 -15.33 7.70
C GLU A 261 -13.71 -16.82 8.01
N ALA A 262 -14.49 -17.51 7.20
CA ALA A 262 -14.76 -18.93 7.35
C ALA A 262 -13.76 -19.72 6.51
N THR A 263 -12.61 -20.02 7.10
CA THR A 263 -11.48 -20.62 6.37
C THR A 263 -10.79 -21.72 7.20
N PRO A 264 -10.27 -22.79 6.57
CA PRO A 264 -9.38 -23.73 7.23
C PRO A 264 -7.99 -23.13 7.51
N TYR A 265 -7.69 -21.92 7.03
CA TYR A 265 -6.44 -21.23 7.32
C TYR A 265 -6.69 -19.84 7.91
N PRO A 266 -7.05 -19.75 9.20
CA PRO A 266 -7.30 -18.47 9.87
C PRO A 266 -6.03 -17.61 10.00
N ASN A 267 -4.86 -18.24 9.99
CA ASN A 267 -3.56 -17.59 10.07
C ASN A 267 -2.44 -18.40 9.42
N GLY A 268 -1.32 -17.72 9.19
CA GLY A 268 -0.07 -18.32 8.78
C GLY A 268 0.62 -19.05 9.93
N VAL A 269 1.49 -19.99 9.58
CA VAL A 269 2.15 -20.91 10.52
C VAL A 269 3.18 -20.26 11.43
N SER A 270 3.59 -19.03 11.11
CA SER A 270 4.59 -18.27 11.87
C SER A 270 3.98 -17.20 12.76
N VAL A 271 2.64 -17.13 12.87
CA VAL A 271 1.97 -16.17 13.75
C VAL A 271 2.25 -16.49 15.21
N TYR A 272 2.85 -15.53 15.90
CA TYR A 272 3.08 -15.55 17.34
C TYR A 272 2.82 -14.15 17.90
N ASN A 273 1.93 -14.05 18.88
CA ASN A 273 1.70 -12.79 19.57
C ASN A 273 2.89 -12.44 20.48
N VAL A 274 3.15 -11.15 20.66
CA VAL A 274 4.10 -10.62 21.63
C VAL A 274 3.71 -11.12 23.04
N PRO A 275 4.60 -11.82 23.77
CA PRO A 275 4.23 -12.53 24.99
C PRO A 275 3.66 -11.69 26.14
N ASP A 276 3.99 -10.40 26.21
CA ASP A 276 3.53 -9.47 27.26
C ASP A 276 2.29 -8.66 26.84
N MET A 277 1.74 -8.91 25.65
CA MET A 277 0.49 -8.31 25.19
C MET A 277 -0.66 -9.33 25.30
N PRO A 278 -1.85 -8.93 25.78
CA PRO A 278 -3.01 -9.82 25.78
C PRO A 278 -3.30 -10.37 24.38
N ASN A 279 -3.75 -11.63 24.30
CA ASN A 279 -4.16 -12.21 23.03
C ASN A 279 -5.27 -11.35 22.41
N PRO A 280 -5.04 -10.69 21.25
CA PRO A 280 -5.96 -9.70 20.72
C PRO A 280 -7.11 -10.32 19.90
N GLY A 281 -7.05 -11.62 19.61
CA GLY A 281 -7.94 -12.29 18.66
C GLY A 281 -8.45 -13.64 19.13
N ARG A 282 -8.89 -14.47 18.19
CA ARG A 282 -9.35 -15.84 18.45
C ARG A 282 -8.16 -16.80 18.69
N ASP A 283 -8.47 -18.01 19.13
CA ASP A 283 -7.54 -19.14 19.18
C ASP A 283 -8.07 -20.28 18.28
N PRO A 284 -7.36 -20.67 17.20
CA PRO A 284 -6.07 -20.15 16.72
C PRO A 284 -6.13 -18.66 16.34
N PRO A 285 -4.98 -17.95 16.30
CA PRO A 285 -4.94 -16.53 15.96
C PRO A 285 -5.74 -16.21 14.70
N GLN A 286 -6.69 -15.28 14.81
CA GLN A 286 -7.50 -14.82 13.69
C GLN A 286 -8.01 -13.41 14.00
N GLY A 287 -8.10 -12.57 12.98
CA GLY A 287 -8.61 -11.21 13.08
C GLY A 287 -7.61 -10.20 13.62
N SER A 288 -6.82 -10.56 14.64
CA SER A 288 -5.81 -9.67 15.21
C SER A 288 -4.55 -10.40 15.64
N GLN A 289 -3.42 -9.70 15.60
CA GLN A 289 -2.13 -10.13 16.12
C GLN A 289 -1.34 -8.95 16.68
N THR A 290 -0.26 -9.20 17.43
CA THR A 290 0.55 -8.14 18.05
C THR A 290 1.99 -8.09 17.53
N PHE A 291 2.55 -6.88 17.50
CA PHE A 291 3.92 -6.59 17.07
C PHE A 291 4.68 -5.75 18.09
N TYR A 292 5.98 -5.99 18.20
CA TYR A 292 6.92 -5.23 19.02
C TYR A 292 8.14 -4.80 18.20
N TYR A 293 8.33 -3.49 18.07
CA TYR A 293 9.47 -2.87 17.41
C TYR A 293 10.35 -2.18 18.47
N ASN A 294 11.58 -2.64 18.66
CA ASN A 294 12.44 -2.14 19.74
C ASN A 294 13.04 -0.74 19.47
N ASN A 295 13.12 -0.32 18.20
CA ASN A 295 13.78 0.89 17.72
C ASN A 295 15.24 1.08 18.16
N GLN A 296 15.95 -0.03 18.43
CA GLN A 296 17.36 -0.04 18.82
C GLN A 296 18.30 0.00 17.61
N GLN A 297 18.15 1.05 16.81
CA GLN A 297 18.90 1.32 15.58
C GLN A 297 19.04 2.83 15.35
N SER A 298 19.85 3.23 14.36
CA SER A 298 20.02 4.66 14.05
C SER A 298 18.72 5.28 13.53
N ALA A 299 18.54 6.57 13.79
CA ALA A 299 17.53 7.40 13.12
C ALA A 299 17.59 7.22 11.60
N ARG A 300 16.43 7.05 10.97
CA ARG A 300 16.24 6.86 9.52
C ARG A 300 14.75 6.83 9.16
N LEU A 301 14.48 6.98 7.86
CA LEU A 301 13.20 6.64 7.26
C LEU A 301 13.12 5.12 7.01
N LEU A 302 12.01 4.53 7.45
CA LEU A 302 11.54 3.18 7.22
C LEU A 302 10.10 3.26 6.65
N PHE A 303 9.48 2.11 6.46
CA PHE A 303 8.06 2.00 6.20
C PHE A 303 7.58 0.63 6.68
N TYR A 304 6.29 0.52 6.97
CA TYR A 304 5.66 -0.75 7.25
C TYR A 304 4.62 -1.07 6.19
N HIS A 305 4.53 -2.33 5.80
CA HIS A 305 3.69 -2.75 4.69
C HIS A 305 3.26 -4.21 4.83
N ASP A 306 2.27 -4.63 4.03
CA ASP A 306 1.85 -6.02 3.99
C ASP A 306 2.96 -6.93 3.46
N HIS A 307 3.03 -8.14 4.00
CA HIS A 307 4.02 -9.14 3.61
C HIS A 307 3.41 -10.54 3.42
N ALA A 308 2.09 -10.65 3.23
CA ALA A 308 1.40 -11.93 3.18
C ALA A 308 1.86 -12.82 2.00
N TYR A 309 2.16 -14.10 2.29
CA TYR A 309 2.60 -15.09 1.31
C TYR A 309 1.69 -15.14 0.06
N GLY A 310 2.28 -14.89 -1.11
CA GLY A 310 1.62 -14.88 -2.42
C GLY A 310 0.87 -13.59 -2.79
N LEU A 311 0.62 -12.69 -1.83
CA LEU A 311 -0.23 -11.50 -2.01
C LEU A 311 0.49 -10.17 -1.81
N THR A 312 1.72 -10.13 -1.31
CA THR A 312 2.47 -8.89 -1.02
C THR A 312 2.37 -7.83 -2.13
N ARG A 313 2.63 -8.20 -3.40
CA ARG A 313 2.55 -7.27 -4.53
C ARG A 313 1.17 -6.63 -4.68
N LEU A 314 0.12 -7.39 -4.35
CA LEU A 314 -1.27 -7.00 -4.53
C LEU A 314 -1.76 -6.14 -3.37
N ASN A 315 -1.48 -6.58 -2.14
CA ASN A 315 -1.84 -5.85 -0.92
C ASN A 315 -1.13 -4.48 -0.86
N VAL A 316 0.18 -4.44 -1.12
CA VAL A 316 0.95 -3.18 -1.17
C VAL A 316 0.42 -2.26 -2.27
N TYR A 317 0.07 -2.81 -3.44
CA TYR A 317 -0.50 -2.01 -4.53
C TYR A 317 -1.91 -1.49 -4.20
N ALA A 318 -2.73 -2.27 -3.48
CA ALA A 318 -4.04 -1.85 -3.00
C ALA A 318 -3.97 -0.72 -1.96
N GLY A 319 -2.82 -0.57 -1.28
CA GLY A 319 -2.52 0.56 -0.38
C GLY A 319 -2.03 0.17 1.01
N GLU A 320 -1.71 -1.10 1.25
CA GLU A 320 -1.24 -1.62 2.53
C GLU A 320 0.24 -1.28 2.76
N ALA A 321 0.52 0.01 2.91
CA ALA A 321 1.83 0.56 3.23
C ALA A 321 1.68 1.89 4.00
N ALA A 322 2.64 2.22 4.86
CA ALA A 322 2.68 3.48 5.58
C ALA A 322 4.10 3.81 6.06
N GLY A 323 4.41 5.09 6.24
CA GLY A 323 5.74 5.52 6.67
C GLY A 323 6.04 5.22 8.13
N TYR A 324 7.32 5.04 8.42
CA TYR A 324 7.83 4.88 9.78
C TYR A 324 9.15 5.65 9.88
N VAL A 325 9.28 6.58 10.82
CA VAL A 325 10.51 7.36 10.99
C VAL A 325 11.03 7.12 12.38
N ILE A 326 12.30 6.74 12.50
CA ILE A 326 13.02 6.77 13.78
C ILE A 326 13.77 8.10 13.83
N THR A 327 13.50 8.91 14.85
CA THR A 327 14.26 10.11 15.20
C THR A 327 15.16 9.84 16.40
N ASP A 328 16.16 10.68 16.62
CA ASP A 328 16.94 10.66 17.86
C ASP A 328 17.25 12.05 18.42
N ASN A 329 17.89 12.10 19.59
CA ASN A 329 18.22 13.34 20.27
C ASN A 329 19.16 14.25 19.46
N VAL A 330 19.91 13.73 18.49
CA VAL A 330 20.74 14.55 17.59
C VAL A 330 19.85 15.27 16.59
N ASP A 331 18.83 14.59 16.05
CA ASP A 331 17.80 15.24 15.23
C ASP A 331 17.13 16.38 16.03
N ASP A 332 16.77 16.12 17.29
CA ASP A 332 16.17 17.13 18.17
C ASP A 332 17.08 18.33 18.42
N ASP A 333 18.40 18.11 18.62
CA ASP A 333 19.38 19.18 18.76
C ASP A 333 19.48 20.03 17.48
N MET A 334 19.39 19.41 16.31
CA MET A 334 19.47 20.09 15.00
C MET A 334 18.16 20.79 14.60
N ILE A 335 17.01 20.34 15.13
CA ILE A 335 15.70 20.97 14.95
C ILE A 335 15.54 22.14 15.91
N ASN A 336 15.85 21.94 17.19
CA ASN A 336 15.59 22.93 18.24
C ASN A 336 16.74 23.92 18.44
N GLY A 337 17.90 23.70 17.81
CA GLY A 337 19.10 24.49 18.05
C GLY A 337 19.62 24.31 19.47
N THR A 338 19.59 23.08 19.99
CA THR A 338 20.12 22.73 21.31
C THR A 338 21.40 21.90 21.18
N ASN A 339 22.04 21.61 22.31
CA ASN A 339 23.25 20.77 22.36
C ASN A 339 23.17 19.76 23.51
N ASN A 340 22.00 19.16 23.71
CA ASN A 340 21.77 18.20 24.79
C ASN A 340 22.62 16.94 24.61
N THR A 341 22.91 16.56 23.37
CA THR A 341 23.75 15.41 23.02
C THR A 341 25.25 15.70 23.03
N GLY A 342 25.64 16.98 22.97
CA GLY A 342 27.03 17.41 22.77
C GLY A 342 27.48 17.44 21.29
N VAL A 343 26.63 17.04 20.34
CA VAL A 343 26.94 16.94 18.90
C VAL A 343 26.75 18.27 18.16
N ASN A 344 25.97 19.21 18.70
CA ASN A 344 25.66 20.52 18.11
C ASN A 344 26.24 21.69 18.96
N PRO A 345 27.56 21.83 19.11
CA PRO A 345 28.18 22.80 20.02
C PRO A 345 27.89 24.26 19.69
N THR A 346 27.45 24.54 18.47
CA THR A 346 27.07 25.88 18.02
C THR A 346 25.58 26.18 18.20
N ALA A 347 24.78 25.23 18.68
CA ALA A 347 23.32 25.37 18.77
C ALA A 347 22.70 25.79 17.42
N ALA A 348 23.22 25.22 16.32
CA ALA A 348 22.74 25.55 14.99
C ALA A 348 21.38 24.89 14.74
N ILE A 349 20.44 25.64 14.16
CA ILE A 349 19.19 25.10 13.63
C ILE A 349 19.47 24.71 12.18
N VAL A 350 19.58 23.42 11.91
CA VAL A 350 19.94 22.86 10.60
C VAL A 350 18.77 22.13 9.96
N LEU A 351 17.89 21.54 10.78
CA LEU A 351 16.69 20.84 10.32
C LEU A 351 15.45 21.69 10.64
N PRO A 352 14.50 21.85 9.69
CA PRO A 352 13.29 22.62 9.94
C PRO A 352 12.25 21.86 10.78
N ASP A 353 12.18 20.54 10.61
CA ASP A 353 11.33 19.56 11.29
C ASP A 353 11.85 18.15 10.93
N VAL A 354 11.04 17.11 11.15
CA VAL A 354 11.32 15.72 10.74
C VAL A 354 11.39 15.50 9.22
N GLY A 355 11.19 16.55 8.42
CA GLY A 355 11.28 16.54 6.97
C GLY A 355 9.94 16.31 6.26
N ILE A 356 10.02 16.17 4.94
CA ILE A 356 8.87 15.88 4.07
C ILE A 356 9.02 14.44 3.58
N PRO A 357 8.20 13.48 4.07
CA PRO A 357 8.21 12.13 3.53
C PRO A 357 7.78 12.14 2.07
N LEU A 358 8.60 11.55 1.20
CA LEU A 358 8.28 11.37 -0.21
C LEU A 358 8.14 9.87 -0.49
N ILE A 359 6.89 9.42 -0.59
CA ILE A 359 6.53 8.04 -0.93
C ILE A 359 6.10 8.03 -2.39
N ILE A 360 6.82 7.28 -3.22
CA ILE A 360 6.60 7.24 -4.67
C ILE A 360 6.06 5.87 -5.03
N GLN A 361 4.88 5.84 -5.65
CA GLN A 361 4.27 4.64 -6.19
C GLN A 361 3.73 4.95 -7.58
N ASP A 362 4.09 4.12 -8.56
CA ASP A 362 3.43 4.13 -9.85
C ASP A 362 2.09 3.42 -9.73
N LYS A 363 1.06 3.99 -10.36
CA LYS A 363 -0.28 3.40 -10.40
C LYS A 363 -0.88 3.54 -11.77
N THR A 364 -1.73 2.56 -12.09
CA THR A 364 -2.64 2.60 -13.22
C THR A 364 -4.07 2.69 -12.70
N PHE A 365 -4.72 3.80 -12.98
CA PHE A 365 -6.15 3.98 -12.76
C PHE A 365 -6.91 3.43 -13.94
N VAL A 366 -7.99 2.69 -13.72
CA VAL A 366 -8.84 2.22 -14.82
C VAL A 366 -10.30 2.27 -14.40
N ASP A 367 -11.19 2.05 -15.36
CA ASP A 367 -12.61 1.98 -15.11
C ASP A 367 -13.28 0.82 -15.87
N PRO A 368 -14.45 0.37 -15.43
CA PRO A 368 -15.17 -0.77 -16.04
C PRO A 368 -15.69 -0.59 -17.43
N VAL A 369 -15.87 0.65 -17.85
CA VAL A 369 -16.40 0.96 -19.16
C VAL A 369 -15.28 0.92 -20.20
N THR A 370 -14.06 1.26 -19.80
CA THR A 370 -12.90 1.31 -20.68
C THR A 370 -12.10 0.02 -20.69
N MET A 371 -11.98 -0.69 -19.57
CA MET A 371 -11.09 -1.86 -19.48
C MET A 371 -11.39 -2.95 -20.49
N PRO A 372 -12.63 -3.42 -20.70
CA PRO A 372 -12.88 -4.47 -21.70
C PRO A 372 -12.52 -4.07 -23.15
N LYS A 373 -12.36 -2.77 -23.42
CA LYS A 373 -11.93 -2.23 -24.74
C LYS A 373 -10.43 -2.08 -24.84
N MET A 374 -9.77 -1.82 -23.71
CA MET A 374 -8.33 -1.73 -23.63
C MET A 374 -7.79 -3.13 -23.46
N ASP A 375 -8.09 -3.80 -22.34
CA ASP A 375 -7.78 -5.20 -22.06
C ASP A 375 -9.01 -6.12 -21.99
N PRO A 376 -9.34 -6.87 -23.07
CA PRO A 376 -10.45 -7.82 -23.07
C PRO A 376 -10.14 -9.11 -22.30
N THR A 377 -8.89 -9.36 -21.89
CA THR A 377 -8.51 -10.51 -21.06
C THR A 377 -8.51 -10.19 -19.57
N TRP A 378 -8.91 -8.97 -19.23
CA TRP A 378 -8.87 -8.44 -17.89
C TRP A 378 -9.96 -9.03 -16.99
N GLU A 379 -9.52 -9.72 -15.93
CA GLU A 379 -10.40 -10.36 -14.96
C GLU A 379 -10.29 -9.66 -13.61
N TRP A 380 -11.39 -9.09 -13.14
CA TRP A 380 -11.43 -8.43 -11.86
C TRP A 380 -11.48 -9.46 -10.71
N GLY A 381 -10.50 -9.46 -9.81
CA GLY A 381 -10.40 -10.44 -8.73
C GLY A 381 -9.93 -11.83 -9.18
N THR A 382 -10.47 -12.91 -8.60
CA THR A 382 -10.03 -14.32 -8.81
C THR A 382 -10.90 -15.19 -9.72
N GLY A 383 -11.88 -14.63 -10.41
CA GLY A 383 -12.78 -15.41 -11.26
C GLY A 383 -12.90 -14.82 -12.65
N GLY A 384 -12.97 -15.69 -13.67
CA GLY A 384 -13.56 -15.34 -14.95
C GLY A 384 -14.98 -14.82 -14.72
N PHE A 385 -15.20 -13.52 -14.77
CA PHE A 385 -16.46 -12.93 -14.29
C PHE A 385 -17.35 -12.47 -15.44
N PHE A 386 -18.48 -13.17 -15.60
CA PHE A 386 -19.70 -12.56 -16.12
C PHE A 386 -20.24 -11.56 -15.07
N GLY A 387 -19.68 -10.33 -15.01
CA GLY A 387 -20.19 -9.26 -14.14
C GLY A 387 -19.13 -8.25 -13.68
N PRO A 388 -19.51 -7.02 -13.29
CA PRO A 388 -18.62 -5.87 -13.46
C PRO A 388 -17.75 -5.50 -12.21
N VAL A 389 -16.46 -5.20 -12.51
CA VAL A 389 -15.49 -4.21 -11.93
C VAL A 389 -14.63 -4.46 -10.65
N ALA A 390 -13.28 -4.54 -10.80
CA ALA A 390 -12.14 -3.88 -10.08
C ALA A 390 -10.65 -4.38 -10.36
N THR A 391 -9.65 -3.44 -10.48
CA THR A 391 -8.39 -3.30 -11.35
C THR A 391 -7.09 -4.06 -11.06
N ILE A 392 -6.21 -4.48 -12.02
CA ILE A 392 -4.67 -4.58 -12.03
C ILE A 392 -3.90 -5.88 -12.50
N ALA A 393 -3.08 -5.75 -13.56
CA ALA A 393 -1.69 -6.22 -13.88
C ALA A 393 -1.08 -7.65 -13.66
N LEU A 394 -0.63 -8.22 -14.79
CA LEU A 394 0.70 -8.76 -15.21
C LEU A 394 1.41 -9.90 -14.44
N GLY A 395 1.37 -11.09 -15.05
CA GLY A 395 2.18 -12.26 -14.70
C GLY A 395 3.64 -12.18 -15.17
N SER A 396 4.44 -13.16 -14.78
CA SER A 396 5.78 -13.48 -15.31
C SER A 396 5.79 -14.95 -15.71
N GLY A 397 6.24 -15.24 -16.94
CA GLY A 397 6.14 -16.56 -17.56
C GLY A 397 7.00 -17.65 -16.89
N GLY A 398 6.44 -18.84 -16.78
CA GLY A 398 7.15 -20.05 -16.38
C GLY A 398 8.05 -20.58 -17.51
N HIS A 399 9.31 -20.84 -17.19
CA HIS A 399 10.19 -21.64 -18.05
C HIS A 399 10.01 -23.12 -17.73
N GLY A 400 9.54 -23.88 -18.73
CA GLY A 400 9.61 -25.34 -18.73
C GLY A 400 11.05 -25.81 -18.87
N TYR A 401 11.49 -26.68 -17.97
CA TYR A 401 12.71 -27.46 -18.14
C TYR A 401 12.36 -28.75 -18.89
N SER A 402 12.84 -28.85 -20.14
CA SER A 402 12.98 -30.12 -20.85
C SER A 402 14.39 -30.66 -20.63
N SER A 403 14.50 -31.82 -19.99
CA SER A 403 15.76 -32.58 -19.91
C SER A 403 15.97 -33.38 -21.21
N PRO A 404 17.21 -33.44 -21.72
CA PRO A 404 17.69 -34.70 -22.30
C PRO A 404 19.20 -34.96 -22.07
N PRO A 405 19.70 -36.15 -22.41
CA PRO A 405 19.32 -37.49 -21.95
C PRO A 405 20.07 -37.93 -20.67
#